data_AF-A0A2E8CGD4-F1
#
_entry.id   AF-A0A2E8CGD4-F1
#
_cell.length_a   1.000
_cell.length_b   1.000
_cell.length_c   1.000
_cell.angle_alpha   90.00
_cell.angle_beta   90.00
_cell.angle_gamma   90.00
#
_symmetry.space_group_name_H-M   'P 1'
#
loop_
_entity.id
_entity.type
_entity.pdbx_description
1 polymer ?
#
loop_
_entity_poly.entity_id
_entity_poly.type
_entity_poly.pdbx_seq_one_letter_code
_entity_poly.pdbx_strand_id
1 'polypeptide(L)'
;MMMMMKMMKMMNLMNLMNLMKMKINMKINTAMTATIVAIMTMQPTTLALMPKKLPGGGSRKFVPNVQRPREDLQLISPGVASLISKNWMQNILLDVMCRKRENDLTTGDEFVYDDLHIMSSIQDLQRDLENSQKKSAASWGDMVSVGSIHEAKRENAARGGGGVPPVLYFAWKPKSLQGFNEVLFVVVAMLVRDVDDETSFSLEIKNVIQSPFWDEEQIPSIYLKKALVDQNEYTNETTLRFDRLYETNLRYKLAWETWFKEMGDL
;
A
#
# COMPACT_ATOMS: atom_id res chain seq x y z
N MET A 1 34.85 -62.88 8.44
CA MET A 1 35.63 -61.62 8.55
C MET A 1 35.57 -60.75 7.28
N MET A 2 35.81 -61.29 6.08
CA MET A 2 35.84 -60.53 4.81
C MET A 2 34.51 -59.86 4.41
N MET A 3 33.37 -60.48 4.74
CA MET A 3 32.02 -59.97 4.44
C MET A 3 31.65 -58.75 5.29
N MET A 4 32.04 -58.76 6.57
CA MET A 4 31.80 -57.69 7.52
C MET A 4 32.61 -56.42 7.16
N MET A 5 33.82 -56.61 6.65
CA MET A 5 34.68 -55.52 6.16
C MET A 5 34.12 -54.85 4.89
N LYS A 6 33.44 -55.62 4.01
CA LYS A 6 32.72 -55.08 2.85
C LYS A 6 31.48 -54.28 3.26
N MET A 7 30.70 -54.76 4.21
CA MET A 7 29.53 -54.02 4.74
C MET A 7 29.93 -52.70 5.40
N MET A 8 31.01 -52.69 6.18
CA MET A 8 31.48 -51.46 6.84
C MET A 8 31.97 -50.40 5.84
N LYS A 9 32.65 -50.82 4.77
CA LYS A 9 33.03 -49.92 3.66
C LYS A 9 31.80 -49.38 2.91
N MET A 10 30.79 -50.22 2.69
CA MET A 10 29.56 -49.82 2.00
C MET A 10 28.73 -48.82 2.83
N MET A 11 28.64 -49.02 4.14
CA MET A 11 27.94 -48.11 5.05
C MET A 11 28.63 -46.74 5.14
N ASN A 12 29.97 -46.71 5.18
CA ASN A 12 30.73 -45.45 5.13
C ASN A 12 30.58 -44.72 3.79
N LEU A 13 30.52 -45.45 2.67
CA LEU A 13 30.28 -44.85 1.36
C LEU A 13 28.87 -44.23 1.26
N MET A 14 27.88 -44.91 1.80
CA MET A 14 26.49 -44.46 1.80
C MET A 14 26.30 -43.21 2.67
N ASN A 15 26.96 -43.15 3.83
CA ASN A 15 27.00 -41.97 4.69
C ASN A 15 27.70 -40.78 4.01
N LEU A 16 28.81 -41.03 3.31
CA LEU A 16 29.53 -39.99 2.57
C LEU A 16 28.68 -39.44 1.41
N MET A 17 27.97 -40.30 0.67
CA MET A 17 27.03 -39.87 -0.37
C MET A 17 25.89 -39.02 0.17
N ASN A 18 25.31 -39.40 1.32
CA ASN A 18 24.25 -38.62 1.95
C ASN A 18 24.75 -37.25 2.42
N LEU A 19 25.97 -37.18 2.97
CA LEU A 19 26.59 -35.92 3.39
C LEU A 19 26.88 -35.00 2.18
N MET A 20 27.31 -35.56 1.05
CA MET A 20 27.53 -34.80 -0.18
C MET A 20 26.23 -34.26 -0.78
N LYS A 21 25.16 -35.09 -0.84
CA LYS A 21 23.83 -34.65 -1.28
C LYS A 21 23.29 -33.50 -0.43
N MET A 22 23.46 -33.59 0.89
CA MET A 22 23.03 -32.53 1.81
C MET A 22 23.79 -31.22 1.58
N LYS A 23 25.11 -31.27 1.38
CA LYS A 23 25.92 -30.08 1.08
C LYS A 23 25.56 -29.43 -0.26
N ILE A 24 25.22 -30.23 -1.27
CA ILE A 24 24.78 -29.74 -2.58
C ILE A 24 23.43 -29.04 -2.46
N ASN A 25 22.44 -29.66 -1.80
CA ASN A 25 21.13 -29.05 -1.58
C ASN A 25 21.22 -27.74 -0.78
N MET A 26 22.10 -27.68 0.22
CA MET A 26 22.32 -26.47 1.01
C MET A 26 22.90 -25.33 0.14
N LYS A 27 23.89 -25.62 -0.72
CA LYS A 27 24.44 -24.62 -1.66
C LYS A 27 23.42 -24.13 -2.69
N ILE A 28 22.57 -25.02 -3.21
CA ILE A 28 21.50 -24.65 -4.16
C ILE A 28 20.48 -23.73 -3.47
N ASN A 29 20.08 -24.04 -2.23
CA ASN A 29 19.15 -23.18 -1.49
C ASN A 29 19.76 -21.81 -1.17
N THR A 30 21.04 -21.74 -0.77
CA THR A 30 21.73 -20.46 -0.53
C THR A 30 21.89 -19.64 -1.81
N ALA A 31 22.13 -20.30 -2.96
CA ALA A 31 22.19 -19.62 -4.25
C ALA A 31 20.81 -19.09 -4.66
N MET A 32 19.74 -19.89 -4.53
CA MET A 32 18.38 -19.45 -4.83
C MET A 32 17.93 -18.29 -3.94
N THR A 33 18.23 -18.31 -2.63
CA THR A 33 17.89 -17.19 -1.75
C THR A 33 18.68 -15.94 -2.09
N ALA A 34 19.97 -16.05 -2.44
CA ALA A 34 20.77 -14.90 -2.88
C ALA A 34 20.26 -14.29 -4.18
N THR A 35 19.81 -15.10 -5.15
CA THR A 35 19.23 -14.62 -6.41
C THR A 35 17.88 -13.93 -6.19
N ILE A 36 17.02 -14.46 -5.31
CA ILE A 36 15.73 -13.84 -4.97
C ILE A 36 15.95 -12.48 -4.27
N VAL A 37 16.93 -12.38 -3.37
CA VAL A 37 17.27 -11.12 -2.70
C VAL A 37 17.85 -10.09 -3.67
N ALA A 38 18.71 -10.50 -4.61
CA ALA A 38 19.28 -9.58 -5.61
C ALA A 38 18.24 -9.04 -6.61
N ILE A 39 17.24 -9.86 -6.97
CA ILE A 39 16.12 -9.43 -7.83
C ILE A 39 15.19 -8.45 -7.09
N MET A 40 15.12 -8.51 -5.75
CA MET A 40 14.34 -7.57 -4.93
C MET A 40 15.03 -6.21 -4.69
N THR A 41 16.32 -6.06 -4.97
CA THR A 41 17.07 -4.82 -4.67
C THR A 41 17.39 -3.93 -5.88
N MET A 42 16.91 -4.26 -7.08
CA MET A 42 17.06 -3.38 -8.24
C MET A 42 15.74 -2.71 -8.62
N GLN A 43 15.31 -1.78 -7.78
CA GLN A 43 14.44 -0.71 -8.24
C GLN A 43 15.32 0.47 -8.67
N PRO A 44 15.21 0.96 -9.92
CA PRO A 44 15.85 2.21 -10.30
C PRO A 44 15.20 3.33 -9.48
N THR A 45 15.93 3.83 -8.49
CA THR A 45 15.61 5.07 -7.77
C THR A 45 15.96 6.26 -8.67
N THR A 46 15.24 6.38 -9.77
CA THR A 46 15.11 7.64 -10.51
C THR A 46 13.63 7.86 -10.74
N LEU A 47 12.91 8.17 -9.65
CA LEU A 47 11.58 8.75 -9.75
C LEU A 47 11.78 10.19 -10.22
N ALA A 48 11.87 10.34 -11.54
CA ALA A 48 11.79 11.63 -12.19
C ALA A 48 10.47 12.31 -11.76
N LEU A 49 10.51 13.65 -11.68
CA LEU A 49 9.32 14.49 -11.59
C LEU A 49 8.32 14.01 -12.67
N MET A 50 7.18 13.47 -12.25
CA MET A 50 6.18 12.98 -13.19
C MET A 50 5.29 14.16 -13.61
N PRO A 51 5.39 14.67 -14.85
CA PRO A 51 4.57 15.80 -15.25
C PRO A 51 3.09 15.38 -15.30
N LYS A 52 2.21 16.20 -14.72
CA LYS A 52 0.75 16.00 -14.71
C LYS A 52 0.16 15.85 -16.12
N LYS A 53 0.82 16.44 -17.12
CA LYS A 53 0.45 16.40 -18.54
C LYS A 53 1.51 15.68 -19.37
N LEU A 54 1.07 15.09 -20.48
CA LEU A 54 1.95 14.55 -21.51
C LEU A 54 2.71 15.70 -22.21
N PRO A 55 3.82 15.41 -22.92
CA PRO A 55 4.56 16.43 -23.69
C PRO A 55 3.70 17.20 -24.70
N GLY A 56 2.62 16.59 -25.19
CA GLY A 56 1.63 17.24 -26.08
C GLY A 56 0.54 18.03 -25.36
N GLY A 57 0.64 18.27 -24.04
CA GLY A 57 -0.33 19.02 -23.24
C GLY A 57 -1.60 18.26 -22.84
N GLY A 58 -1.84 17.07 -23.40
CA GLY A 58 -2.97 16.21 -23.03
C GLY A 58 -2.82 15.60 -21.63
N SER A 59 -3.93 15.46 -20.92
CA SER A 59 -3.99 14.77 -19.63
C SER A 59 -3.73 13.27 -19.82
N ARG A 60 -2.99 12.66 -18.89
CA ARG A 60 -2.85 11.20 -18.82
C ARG A 60 -4.23 10.57 -18.61
N LYS A 61 -4.46 9.36 -19.11
CA LYS A 61 -5.75 8.69 -18.97
C LYS A 61 -5.55 7.30 -18.38
N PHE A 62 -6.35 6.99 -17.38
CA PHE A 62 -6.37 5.68 -16.73
C PHE A 62 -7.71 5.00 -16.97
N VAL A 63 -7.67 3.68 -17.03
CA VAL A 63 -8.85 2.84 -17.21
C VAL A 63 -9.05 2.04 -15.92
N PRO A 64 -10.16 2.27 -15.20
CA PRO A 64 -10.51 1.44 -14.05
C PRO A 64 -10.86 0.02 -14.50
N ASN A 65 -10.52 -0.98 -13.71
CA ASN A 65 -10.98 -2.34 -13.91
C ASN A 65 -12.45 -2.48 -13.50
N VAL A 66 -13.38 -2.31 -14.43
CA VAL A 66 -14.82 -2.36 -14.13
C VAL A 66 -15.29 -3.77 -13.75
N GLN A 67 -14.67 -4.82 -14.32
CA GLN A 67 -15.08 -6.20 -14.08
C GLN A 67 -14.60 -6.72 -12.73
N ARG A 68 -13.40 -6.32 -12.30
CA ARG A 68 -12.81 -6.67 -11.01
C ARG A 68 -12.10 -5.46 -10.39
N PRO A 69 -12.85 -4.48 -9.86
CA PRO A 69 -12.29 -3.24 -9.31
C PRO A 69 -11.19 -3.45 -8.27
N ARG A 70 -11.31 -4.49 -7.43
CA ARG A 70 -10.30 -4.81 -6.42
C ARG A 70 -8.92 -5.15 -6.98
N GLU A 71 -8.80 -5.61 -8.22
CA GLU A 71 -7.49 -5.94 -8.82
C GLU A 71 -6.64 -4.68 -9.07
N ASP A 72 -7.25 -3.49 -9.06
CA ASP A 72 -6.52 -2.22 -9.07
C ASP A 72 -6.00 -1.83 -7.68
N LEU A 73 -6.39 -2.54 -6.61
CA LEU A 73 -5.91 -2.32 -5.25
C LEU A 73 -4.79 -3.28 -4.91
N GLN A 74 -3.75 -2.74 -4.30
CA GLN A 74 -2.63 -3.50 -3.79
C GLN A 74 -2.42 -3.20 -2.31
N LEU A 75 -2.43 -4.23 -1.46
CA LEU A 75 -2.00 -4.08 -0.08
C LEU A 75 -0.49 -3.79 -0.05
N ILE A 76 -0.09 -2.73 0.63
CA ILE A 76 1.30 -2.28 0.72
C ILE A 76 1.76 -2.23 2.17
N SER A 77 3.07 -2.38 2.39
CA SER A 77 3.64 -2.26 3.72
C SER A 77 3.67 -0.80 4.20
N PRO A 78 3.74 -0.56 5.52
CA PRO A 78 3.87 0.79 6.09
C PRO A 78 5.07 1.56 5.52
N GLY A 79 6.18 0.86 5.26
CA GLY A 79 7.39 1.44 4.67
C GLY A 79 7.18 1.90 3.23
N VAL A 80 6.45 1.13 2.41
CA VAL A 80 6.12 1.51 1.03
C VAL A 80 5.16 2.70 1.02
N ALA A 81 4.16 2.72 1.91
CA ALA A 81 3.24 3.86 2.05
C ALA A 81 4.01 5.15 2.46
N SER A 82 4.96 5.04 3.38
CA SER A 82 5.83 6.16 3.78
C SER A 82 6.68 6.66 2.62
N LEU A 83 7.26 5.75 1.83
CA LEU A 83 8.10 6.11 0.69
C LEU A 83 7.31 6.86 -0.39
N ILE A 84 6.15 6.32 -0.80
CA ILE A 84 5.28 6.94 -1.80
C ILE A 84 4.90 8.35 -1.37
N SER A 85 4.37 8.49 -0.14
CA SER A 85 3.91 9.78 0.38
C SER A 85 5.04 10.81 0.55
N LYS A 86 6.24 10.39 0.98
CA LYS A 86 7.41 11.28 1.03
C LYS A 86 7.84 11.77 -0.35
N ASN A 87 7.81 10.90 -1.36
CA ASN A 87 8.14 11.30 -2.72
C ASN A 87 7.12 12.31 -3.28
N TRP A 88 5.83 12.12 -3.00
CA TRP A 88 4.81 13.11 -3.36
C TRP A 88 5.03 14.45 -2.66
N MET A 89 5.32 14.45 -1.35
CA MET A 89 5.67 15.66 -0.60
C MET A 89 6.87 16.39 -1.22
N GLN A 90 7.95 15.67 -1.55
CA GLN A 90 9.13 16.24 -2.19
C GLN A 90 8.79 16.89 -3.54
N ASN A 91 7.97 16.23 -4.36
CA ASN A 91 7.57 16.76 -5.65
C ASN A 91 6.73 18.04 -5.53
N ILE A 92 5.79 18.10 -4.58
CA ILE A 92 5.01 19.30 -4.29
C ILE A 92 5.95 20.45 -3.88
N LEU A 93 6.87 20.19 -2.95
CA LEU A 93 7.82 21.21 -2.48
C LEU A 93 8.74 21.71 -3.62
N LEU A 94 9.23 20.80 -4.46
CA LEU A 94 10.06 21.17 -5.61
C LEU A 94 9.30 22.06 -6.59
N ASP A 95 8.04 21.73 -6.88
CA ASP A 95 7.20 22.54 -7.76
C ASP A 95 6.98 23.95 -7.20
N VAL A 96 6.65 24.07 -5.91
CA VAL A 96 6.51 25.38 -5.22
C VAL A 96 7.82 26.17 -5.29
N MET A 97 8.97 25.53 -5.02
CA MET A 97 10.28 26.18 -5.11
C MET A 97 10.62 26.64 -6.53
N CYS A 98 10.28 25.84 -7.55
CA CYS A 98 10.48 26.20 -8.95
C CYS A 98 9.62 27.41 -9.34
N ARG A 99 8.32 27.41 -9.01
CA ARG A 99 7.42 28.55 -9.27
C ARG A 99 7.89 29.83 -8.59
N LYS A 100 8.38 29.73 -7.36
CA LYS A 100 8.93 30.87 -6.60
C LYS A 100 10.21 31.45 -7.22
N ARG A 101 11.00 30.63 -7.92
CA ARG A 101 12.21 31.09 -8.64
C ARG A 101 11.85 31.79 -9.96
N GLU A 102 10.75 31.41 -10.59
CA GLU A 102 10.32 31.94 -11.89
C GLU A 102 9.47 33.22 -11.74
N ASN A 103 8.69 33.34 -10.65
CA ASN A 103 7.92 34.54 -10.33
C ASN A 103 8.65 35.40 -9.30
N ASP A 104 9.33 36.45 -9.75
CA ASP A 104 9.78 37.54 -8.89
C ASP A 104 8.55 38.18 -8.22
N LEU A 105 8.51 38.17 -6.88
CA LEU A 105 7.49 38.73 -5.97
C LEU A 105 6.25 39.38 -6.64
N THR A 106 5.07 38.73 -6.59
CA THR A 106 3.74 39.38 -6.42
C THR A 106 2.59 38.40 -6.71
N THR A 107 2.20 37.58 -5.73
CA THR A 107 0.81 37.16 -5.44
C THR A 107 0.86 36.09 -4.35
N GLY A 108 0.27 36.38 -3.20
CA GLY A 108 0.45 35.66 -1.94
C GLY A 108 -0.34 34.36 -1.81
N ASP A 109 -0.51 33.58 -2.89
CA ASP A 109 -1.12 32.26 -2.83
C ASP A 109 -0.06 31.19 -3.17
N GLU A 110 0.84 30.98 -2.19
CA GLU A 110 2.08 30.19 -2.29
C GLU A 110 1.82 28.68 -2.41
N PHE A 111 0.59 28.22 -2.16
CA PHE A 111 0.16 26.84 -2.34
C PHE A 111 -1.21 26.78 -3.00
N VAL A 112 -1.36 25.92 -4.00
CA VAL A 112 -2.71 25.55 -4.49
C VAL A 112 -3.39 24.77 -3.38
N TYR A 113 -4.66 25.07 -3.08
CA TYR A 113 -5.43 24.43 -1.99
C TYR A 113 -5.34 22.89 -1.98
N ASP A 114 -5.29 22.28 -3.17
CA ASP A 114 -5.10 20.83 -3.32
C ASP A 114 -3.77 20.33 -2.74
N ASP A 115 -2.67 21.08 -2.95
CA ASP A 115 -1.34 20.70 -2.46
C ASP A 115 -1.28 20.74 -0.93
N LEU A 116 -1.85 21.78 -0.31
CA LEU A 116 -1.89 21.91 1.14
C LEU A 116 -2.67 20.75 1.79
N HIS A 117 -3.81 20.38 1.20
CA HIS A 117 -4.61 19.26 1.67
C HIS A 117 -3.84 17.91 1.55
N ILE A 118 -3.16 17.68 0.42
CA ILE A 118 -2.32 16.48 0.23
C ILE A 118 -1.19 16.46 1.25
N MET A 119 -0.51 17.59 1.45
CA MET A 119 0.59 17.72 2.41
C MET A 119 0.14 17.43 3.85
N SER A 120 -1.02 17.97 4.28
CA SER A 120 -1.59 17.66 5.60
C SER A 120 -1.87 16.17 5.75
N SER A 121 -2.47 15.56 4.73
CA SER A 121 -2.80 14.12 4.75
C SER A 121 -1.54 13.24 4.82
N ILE A 122 -0.46 13.65 4.14
CA ILE A 122 0.84 12.99 4.22
C ILE A 122 1.45 13.13 5.62
N GLN A 123 1.40 14.32 6.22
CA GLN A 123 1.92 14.55 7.57
C GLN A 123 1.20 13.69 8.62
N ASP A 124 -0.12 13.56 8.52
CA ASP A 124 -0.90 12.69 9.41
C ASP A 124 -0.51 11.21 9.24
N LEU A 125 -0.31 10.75 7.99
CA LEU A 125 0.23 9.40 7.74
C LEU A 125 1.60 9.19 8.39
N GLN A 126 2.53 10.15 8.26
CA GLN A 126 3.85 10.02 8.89
C GLN A 126 3.74 9.96 10.42
N ARG A 127 2.87 10.79 11.02
CA ARG A 127 2.62 10.77 12.46
C ARG A 127 2.07 9.42 12.91
N ASP A 128 1.14 8.84 12.16
CA ASP A 128 0.58 7.51 12.45
C ASP A 128 1.64 6.41 12.39
N LEU A 129 2.50 6.44 11.37
CA LEU A 129 3.60 5.49 11.19
C LEU A 129 4.60 5.58 12.34
N GLU A 130 5.01 6.80 12.71
CA GLU A 130 5.93 7.02 13.84
C GLU A 130 5.32 6.54 15.16
N ASN A 131 4.04 6.83 15.40
CA ASN A 131 3.33 6.39 16.60
C ASN A 131 3.22 4.86 16.67
N SER A 132 3.04 4.21 15.52
CA SER A 132 3.00 2.75 15.43
C SER A 132 4.37 2.13 15.72
N GLN A 133 5.44 2.73 15.17
CA GLN A 133 6.83 2.28 15.42
C GLN A 133 7.30 2.52 16.87
N LYS A 134 6.96 3.67 17.46
CA LYS A 134 7.28 3.97 18.87
C LYS A 134 6.60 2.98 19.83
N LYS A 135 5.39 2.54 19.51
CA LYS A 135 4.66 1.53 20.28
C LYS A 135 5.21 0.10 20.06
N SER A 136 5.66 -0.23 18.85
CA SER A 136 6.26 -1.54 18.56
C SER A 136 7.69 -1.70 19.12
N ALA A 137 8.48 -0.62 19.23
CA ALA A 137 9.81 -0.66 19.85
C ALA A 137 9.77 -1.00 21.37
N ALA A 138 8.61 -0.86 22.02
CA ALA A 138 8.38 -1.30 23.40
C ALA A 138 7.99 -2.80 23.52
N SER A 139 7.73 -3.49 22.39
CA SER A 139 7.36 -4.90 22.33
C SER A 139 8.11 -5.57 21.18
N TRP A 140 9.32 -6.06 21.45
CA TRP A 140 10.28 -6.62 20.48
C TRP A 140 9.81 -7.90 19.72
N GLY A 141 8.53 -8.30 19.82
CA GLY A 141 8.02 -9.56 19.29
C GLY A 141 7.20 -9.48 17.99
N ASP A 142 6.56 -8.35 17.67
CA ASP A 142 5.53 -8.31 16.61
C ASP A 142 5.98 -7.46 15.42
N MET A 143 6.89 -8.00 14.62
CA MET A 143 7.08 -7.52 13.25
C MET A 143 6.77 -8.67 12.29
N VAL A 144 5.48 -8.97 12.15
CA VAL A 144 4.98 -9.67 10.97
C VAL A 144 4.30 -8.62 10.12
N SER A 145 4.87 -8.40 8.94
CA SER A 145 4.23 -7.71 7.84
C SER A 145 2.83 -8.29 7.66
N VAL A 146 1.80 -7.58 8.09
CA VAL A 146 0.40 -7.97 7.87
C VAL A 146 0.18 -8.00 6.36
N GLY A 147 0.29 -9.19 5.79
CA GLY A 147 0.15 -9.46 4.35
C GLY A 147 -1.31 -9.67 3.94
N SER A 148 -2.24 -9.70 4.90
CA SER A 148 -3.66 -9.94 4.66
C SER A 148 -4.55 -9.45 5.80
N ILE A 149 -5.80 -9.11 5.47
CA ILE A 149 -6.87 -8.79 6.43
C ILE A 149 -7.06 -9.92 7.46
N HIS A 150 -6.89 -11.18 7.06
CA HIS A 150 -6.96 -12.34 7.97
C HIS A 150 -5.89 -12.30 9.07
N GLU A 151 -4.68 -11.83 8.76
CA GLU A 151 -3.58 -11.74 9.73
C GLU A 151 -3.84 -10.60 10.72
N ALA A 152 -4.33 -9.45 10.23
CA ALA A 152 -4.76 -8.34 11.06
C ALA A 152 -5.86 -8.76 12.04
N LYS A 153 -6.85 -9.53 11.56
CA LYS A 153 -7.96 -10.03 12.37
C LYS A 153 -7.47 -10.96 13.48
N ARG A 154 -6.53 -11.87 13.15
CA ARG A 154 -5.94 -12.80 14.12
C ARG A 154 -5.13 -12.07 15.20
N GLU A 155 -4.33 -11.07 14.81
CA GLU A 155 -3.56 -10.26 15.75
C GLU A 155 -4.47 -9.44 16.67
N ASN A 156 -5.53 -8.84 16.12
CA ASN A 156 -6.49 -8.06 16.90
C ASN A 156 -7.29 -8.95 17.89
N ALA A 157 -7.72 -10.13 17.45
CA ALA A 157 -8.39 -11.10 18.31
C ALA A 157 -7.47 -11.62 19.43
N ALA A 158 -6.17 -11.81 19.16
CA ALA A 158 -5.20 -12.24 20.16
C ALA A 158 -4.90 -11.18 21.23
N ARG A 159 -5.14 -9.89 20.94
CA ARG A 159 -4.84 -8.76 21.84
C ARG A 159 -5.94 -8.42 22.85
N GLY A 160 -7.05 -9.17 22.89
CA GLY A 160 -8.03 -9.09 23.97
C GLY A 160 -8.62 -7.68 24.21
N GLY A 161 -8.91 -6.93 23.14
CA GLY A 161 -9.72 -5.69 23.21
C GLY A 161 -9.03 -4.43 23.76
N GLY A 162 -7.80 -4.51 24.30
CA GLY A 162 -7.08 -3.36 24.86
C GLY A 162 -6.07 -2.69 23.90
N GLY A 163 -5.95 -3.17 22.66
CA GLY A 163 -4.93 -2.74 21.70
C GLY A 163 -5.42 -1.66 20.72
N VAL A 164 -4.47 -0.89 20.17
CA VAL A 164 -4.73 -0.02 19.02
C VAL A 164 -5.15 -0.90 17.83
N PRO A 165 -6.23 -0.57 17.09
CA PRO A 165 -6.67 -1.36 15.95
C PRO A 165 -5.56 -1.47 14.89
N PRO A 166 -5.38 -2.64 14.24
CA PRO A 166 -4.42 -2.79 13.16
C PRO A 166 -4.71 -1.82 12.01
N VAL A 167 -3.65 -1.24 11.44
CA VAL A 167 -3.73 -0.31 10.32
C VAL A 167 -3.30 -1.03 9.05
N LEU A 168 -4.09 -0.89 7.99
CA LEU A 168 -3.85 -1.43 6.66
C LEU A 168 -3.62 -0.28 5.67
N TYR A 169 -2.76 -0.52 4.69
CA TYR A 169 -2.43 0.45 3.65
C TYR A 169 -2.68 -0.15 2.28
N PHE A 170 -3.46 0.53 1.45
CA PHE A 170 -3.69 0.14 0.06
C PHE A 170 -3.12 1.18 -0.89
N ALA A 171 -2.45 0.74 -1.94
CA ALA A 171 -2.15 1.54 -3.12
C ALA A 171 -3.19 1.23 -4.20
N TRP A 172 -3.81 2.26 -4.75
CA TRP A 172 -4.67 2.11 -5.92
C TRP A 172 -3.92 2.49 -7.20
N LYS A 173 -3.92 1.54 -8.15
CA LYS A 173 -3.06 1.52 -9.33
C LYS A 173 -3.85 1.05 -10.57
N PRO A 174 -4.79 1.86 -11.06
CA PRO A 174 -5.53 1.53 -12.29
C PRO A 174 -4.58 1.52 -13.49
N LYS A 175 -4.96 0.77 -14.54
CA LYS A 175 -4.14 0.64 -15.75
C LYS A 175 -4.06 1.98 -16.50
N SER A 176 -2.85 2.41 -16.85
CA SER A 176 -2.65 3.57 -17.73
C SER A 176 -2.77 3.15 -19.20
N LEU A 177 -3.43 3.99 -20.02
CA LEU A 177 -3.45 3.81 -21.48
C LEU A 177 -2.07 4.06 -22.11
N GLN A 178 -1.20 4.79 -21.42
CA GLN A 178 0.13 5.14 -21.90
C GLN A 178 1.23 4.22 -21.35
N GLY A 179 0.85 3.13 -20.67
CA GLY A 179 1.79 2.13 -20.13
C GLY A 179 2.51 2.54 -18.85
N PHE A 180 2.14 3.67 -18.24
CA PHE A 180 2.67 4.07 -16.94
C PHE A 180 2.09 3.19 -15.82
N ASN A 181 2.96 2.80 -14.88
CA ASN A 181 2.57 2.06 -13.68
C ASN A 181 2.71 2.99 -12.46
N GLU A 182 1.66 3.73 -12.18
CA GLU A 182 1.65 4.79 -11.17
C GLU A 182 0.66 4.48 -10.05
N VAL A 183 1.01 4.88 -8.82
CA VAL A 183 0.06 4.89 -7.71
C VAL A 183 -0.69 6.22 -7.77
N LEU A 184 -2.01 6.16 -7.84
CA LEU A 184 -2.82 7.38 -7.85
C LEU A 184 -3.30 7.74 -6.46
N PHE A 185 -3.55 6.75 -5.61
CA PHE A 185 -4.04 6.98 -4.25
C PHE A 185 -3.40 6.00 -3.26
N VAL A 186 -3.13 6.49 -2.05
CA VAL A 186 -2.81 5.67 -0.88
C VAL A 186 -3.97 5.76 0.10
N VAL A 187 -4.59 4.63 0.40
CA VAL A 187 -5.69 4.50 1.35
C VAL A 187 -5.17 3.96 2.66
N VAL A 188 -5.53 4.62 3.76
CA VAL A 188 -5.25 4.18 5.12
C VAL A 188 -6.54 3.67 5.73
N ALA A 189 -6.56 2.41 6.13
CA ALA A 189 -7.72 1.77 6.73
C ALA A 189 -7.35 1.19 8.11
N MET A 190 -8.34 1.02 8.98
CA MET A 190 -8.17 0.38 10.28
C MET A 190 -9.17 -0.74 10.45
N LEU A 191 -8.73 -1.81 11.10
CA LEU A 191 -9.59 -2.92 11.45
C LEU A 191 -10.11 -2.74 12.88
N VAL A 192 -11.35 -2.31 13.01
CA VAL A 192 -12.02 -2.04 14.29
C VAL A 192 -12.93 -3.22 14.63
N ARG A 193 -12.97 -3.65 15.90
CA ARG A 193 -13.94 -4.66 16.34
C ARG A 193 -15.29 -3.98 16.58
N ASP A 194 -16.38 -4.60 16.15
CA ASP A 194 -17.70 -4.03 16.41
C ASP A 194 -18.06 -4.14 17.89
N VAL A 195 -18.73 -3.10 18.38
CA VAL A 195 -19.17 -3.03 19.79
C VAL A 195 -20.34 -3.97 20.04
N ASP A 196 -21.22 -4.11 19.04
CA ASP A 196 -22.45 -4.90 19.15
C ASP A 196 -22.22 -6.40 18.91
N ASP A 197 -21.16 -6.78 18.18
CA ASP A 197 -20.77 -8.16 17.92
C ASP A 197 -19.24 -8.30 17.98
N GLU A 198 -18.76 -8.86 19.09
CA GLU A 198 -17.32 -9.04 19.33
C GLU A 198 -16.63 -9.96 18.31
N THR A 199 -17.40 -10.70 17.50
CA THR A 199 -16.87 -11.60 16.46
C THR A 199 -16.77 -10.91 15.10
N SER A 200 -17.47 -9.80 14.90
CA SER A 200 -17.43 -9.03 13.67
C SER A 200 -16.41 -7.88 13.75
N PHE A 201 -15.89 -7.54 12.57
CA PHE A 201 -14.91 -6.49 12.41
C PHE A 201 -15.40 -5.52 11.33
N SER A 202 -15.11 -4.25 11.53
CA SER A 202 -15.35 -3.20 10.56
C SER A 202 -14.02 -2.72 9.99
N LEU A 203 -13.96 -2.61 8.66
CA LEU A 203 -12.85 -1.99 7.95
C LEU A 203 -13.17 -0.50 7.80
N GLU A 204 -12.62 0.32 8.67
CA GLU A 204 -12.84 1.76 8.70
C GLU A 204 -11.80 2.47 7.84
N ILE A 205 -12.22 3.16 6.78
CA ILE A 205 -11.32 4.00 5.99
C ILE A 205 -11.03 5.26 6.77
N LYS A 206 -9.78 5.41 7.21
CA LYS A 206 -9.32 6.54 8.01
C LYS A 206 -8.95 7.74 7.14
N ASN A 207 -8.18 7.50 6.07
CA ASN A 207 -7.66 8.56 5.22
C ASN A 207 -7.44 8.08 3.78
N VAL A 208 -7.51 9.00 2.83
CA VAL A 208 -7.26 8.77 1.40
C VAL A 208 -6.37 9.90 0.88
N ILE A 209 -5.14 9.54 0.52
CA ILE A 209 -4.12 10.47 0.04
C ILE A 209 -4.01 10.33 -1.47
N GLN A 210 -4.37 11.39 -2.20
CA GLN A 210 -4.24 11.44 -3.65
C GLN A 210 -2.83 11.82 -4.08
N SER A 211 -2.40 11.33 -5.24
CA SER A 211 -1.19 11.77 -5.92
C SER A 211 -1.32 13.25 -6.32
N PRO A 212 -0.27 14.09 -6.15
CA PRO A 212 -0.27 15.46 -6.64
C PRO A 212 -0.37 15.58 -8.17
N PHE A 213 -0.12 14.48 -8.88
CA PHE A 213 -0.20 14.41 -10.34
C PHE A 213 -1.54 13.88 -10.85
N TRP A 214 -2.43 13.49 -9.95
CA TRP A 214 -3.76 13.04 -10.29
C TRP A 214 -4.69 14.22 -10.59
N ASP A 215 -5.65 13.98 -11.47
CA ASP A 215 -6.78 14.88 -11.73
C ASP A 215 -8.05 14.07 -11.97
N GLU A 216 -9.21 14.64 -11.62
CA GLU A 216 -10.52 14.00 -11.80
C GLU A 216 -10.78 13.71 -13.29
N GLU A 217 -10.26 14.56 -14.19
CA GLU A 217 -10.33 14.34 -15.64
C GLU A 217 -9.56 13.10 -16.11
N GLN A 218 -8.51 12.68 -15.39
CA GLN A 218 -7.69 11.52 -15.78
C GLN A 218 -8.42 10.22 -15.47
N ILE A 219 -8.98 10.14 -14.27
CA ILE A 219 -9.84 9.06 -13.78
C ILE A 219 -10.61 9.53 -12.54
N PRO A 220 -11.95 9.41 -12.54
CA PRO A 220 -12.75 9.79 -11.39
C PRO A 220 -12.44 9.01 -10.12
N SER A 221 -12.45 9.70 -8.97
CA SER A 221 -12.16 9.07 -7.67
C SER A 221 -13.24 8.05 -7.23
N ILE A 222 -14.43 8.08 -7.82
CA ILE A 222 -15.50 7.11 -7.52
C ILE A 222 -15.10 5.67 -7.83
N TYR A 223 -14.18 5.46 -8.79
CA TYR A 223 -13.70 4.12 -9.12
C TYR A 223 -12.83 3.53 -8.00
N LEU A 224 -12.15 4.36 -7.21
CA LEU A 224 -11.48 3.93 -5.99
C LEU A 224 -12.49 3.41 -4.95
N LYS A 225 -13.61 4.12 -4.74
CA LYS A 225 -14.68 3.67 -3.83
C LYS A 225 -15.23 2.32 -4.27
N LYS A 226 -15.49 2.13 -5.57
CA LYS A 226 -15.93 0.84 -6.14
C LYS A 226 -14.91 -0.27 -5.88
N ALA A 227 -13.62 0.01 -6.03
CA ALA A 227 -12.56 -0.95 -5.73
C ALA A 227 -12.54 -1.37 -4.25
N LEU A 228 -12.71 -0.41 -3.33
CA LEU A 228 -12.76 -0.69 -1.89
C LEU A 228 -13.99 -1.52 -1.50
N VAL A 229 -15.15 -1.19 -2.09
CA VAL A 229 -16.39 -1.95 -1.89
C VAL A 229 -16.25 -3.38 -2.41
N ASP A 230 -15.80 -3.55 -3.67
CA ASP A 230 -15.58 -4.88 -4.28
C ASP A 230 -14.58 -5.72 -3.48
N GLN A 231 -13.50 -5.11 -2.96
CA GLN A 231 -12.53 -5.80 -2.12
C GLN A 231 -13.15 -6.30 -0.80
N ASN A 232 -14.01 -5.49 -0.17
CA ASN A 232 -14.68 -5.87 1.08
C ASN A 232 -15.75 -6.95 0.85
N GLU A 233 -16.54 -6.83 -0.21
CA GLU A 233 -17.54 -7.84 -0.60
C GLU A 233 -16.88 -9.18 -0.98
N TYR A 234 -15.72 -9.12 -1.64
CA TYR A 234 -14.97 -10.33 -2.02
C TYR A 234 -14.44 -11.09 -0.82
N THR A 235 -13.93 -10.40 0.21
CA THR A 235 -13.49 -11.06 1.45
C THR A 235 -14.67 -11.47 2.32
N ASN A 236 -15.75 -10.67 2.31
CA ASN A 236 -16.95 -10.85 3.13
C ASN A 236 -16.65 -11.06 4.63
N GLU A 237 -15.54 -10.48 5.09
CA GLU A 237 -15.05 -10.67 6.46
C GLU A 237 -15.33 -9.48 7.36
N THR A 238 -15.60 -8.32 6.76
CA THR A 238 -15.68 -7.03 7.43
C THR A 238 -16.82 -6.19 6.89
N THR A 239 -17.30 -5.25 7.71
CA THR A 239 -18.19 -4.19 7.24
C THR A 239 -17.36 -2.96 6.87
N LEU A 240 -17.45 -2.49 5.62
CA LEU A 240 -16.72 -1.30 5.17
C LEU A 240 -17.40 -0.03 5.69
N ARG A 241 -16.64 0.86 6.33
CA ARG A 241 -17.13 2.17 6.85
C ARG A 241 -16.28 3.33 6.35
N PHE A 242 -16.93 4.46 6.06
CA PHE A 242 -16.29 5.67 5.56
C PHE A 242 -16.49 6.89 6.47
N ASP A 243 -17.19 6.75 7.60
CA ASP A 243 -17.60 7.88 8.44
C ASP A 243 -16.42 8.76 8.85
N ARG A 244 -15.35 8.13 9.32
CA ARG A 244 -14.11 8.82 9.71
C ARG A 244 -13.39 9.51 8.56
N LEU A 245 -13.40 8.92 7.36
CA LEU A 245 -12.90 9.60 6.17
C LEU A 245 -13.74 10.85 5.88
N TYR A 246 -15.05 10.78 6.04
CA TYR A 246 -15.95 11.90 5.74
C TYR A 246 -15.89 13.03 6.77
N GLU A 247 -15.60 12.72 8.04
CA GLU A 247 -15.32 13.72 9.08
C GLU A 247 -14.06 14.52 8.79
N THR A 248 -13.03 13.85 8.28
CA THR A 248 -11.71 14.46 8.02
C THR A 248 -11.59 15.03 6.61
N ASN A 249 -12.35 14.52 5.66
CA ASN A 249 -12.25 14.84 4.25
C ASN A 249 -13.63 14.87 3.56
N LEU A 250 -14.30 16.02 3.68
CA LEU A 250 -15.62 16.26 3.10
C LEU A 250 -15.63 16.19 1.57
N ARG A 251 -14.48 16.38 0.89
CA ARG A 251 -14.40 16.29 -0.58
C ARG A 251 -14.86 14.91 -1.07
N TYR A 252 -14.41 13.84 -0.42
CA TYR A 252 -14.81 12.48 -0.82
C TYR A 252 -16.25 12.17 -0.44
N LYS A 253 -16.77 12.74 0.66
CA LYS A 253 -18.20 12.65 0.97
C LYS A 253 -19.01 13.20 -0.19
N LEU A 254 -18.73 14.45 -0.60
CA LEU A 254 -19.42 15.09 -1.70
C LEU A 254 -19.24 14.32 -3.01
N ALA A 255 -18.00 14.06 -3.43
CA ALA A 255 -17.71 13.40 -4.71
C ALA A 255 -18.32 11.99 -4.82
N TRP A 256 -18.45 11.27 -3.71
CA TRP A 256 -18.96 9.90 -3.71
C TRP A 256 -20.44 9.77 -3.35
N GLU A 257 -21.09 10.83 -2.85
CA GLU A 257 -22.54 10.91 -2.63
C GLU A 257 -23.25 11.52 -3.86
N THR A 258 -22.69 12.57 -4.47
CA THR A 258 -23.32 13.27 -5.61
C THR A 258 -23.47 12.37 -6.83
N TRP A 259 -22.52 11.48 -7.05
CA TRP A 259 -22.49 10.61 -8.23
C TRP A 259 -23.62 9.56 -8.25
N PHE A 260 -24.23 9.26 -7.10
CA PHE A 260 -25.44 8.41 -7.05
C PHE A 260 -26.65 9.05 -7.73
N LYS A 261 -26.72 10.39 -7.81
CA LYS A 261 -27.83 11.08 -8.49
C LYS A 261 -27.71 10.99 -10.01
N GLU A 262 -26.49 11.07 -10.55
CA GLU A 262 -26.28 11.08 -12.01
C GLU A 262 -26.44 9.69 -12.67
N MET A 263 -26.26 8.60 -11.91
CA MET A 263 -26.53 7.24 -12.38
C MET A 263 -27.96 6.75 -12.12
N GLY A 264 -28.77 7.49 -11.34
CA GLY A 264 -30.18 7.16 -11.12
C GLY A 264 -31.11 7.56 -12.27
N ASP A 265 -30.60 8.38 -13.21
CA ASP A 265 -31.34 8.90 -14.38
C ASP A 265 -30.92 8.23 -15.72
N LEU A 266 -30.36 7.00 -15.68
CA LEU A 266 -30.08 6.15 -16.85
C LEU A 266 -30.72 4.77 -16.73
#